data_AF-A0A962PCC5-F1
#
_entry.id   AF-A0A962PCC5-F1
#
_cell.length_a   1.000
_cell.length_b   1.000
_cell.length_c   1.000
_cell.angle_alpha   90.00
_cell.angle_beta   90.00
_cell.angle_gamma   90.00
#
_symmetry.space_group_name_H-M   'P 1'
#
loop_
_entity.id
_entity.type
_entity.pdbx_description
1 polymer ?
#
loop_
_entity_poly.entity_id
_entity_poly.type
_entity_poly.pdbx_seq_one_letter_code
_entity_poly.pdbx_strand_id
1 'polypeptide(L)' 'QFDWAGEGVKADYQAIRQVMKAIKQQFSGKRIGYPKIGAGLAGGDWQIIYPIICQELEGEHHTLVEYIG' A
#
# COMPACT_ATOMS: atom_id res chain seq x y z
N GLN A 1 1.28 22.12 5.25
CA GLN A 1 2.16 22.10 4.06
C GLN A 1 3.08 20.90 4.25
N PHE A 2 3.08 19.92 3.35
CA PHE A 2 3.96 18.75 3.47
C PHE A 2 4.94 18.75 2.29
N ASP A 3 6.21 18.77 2.65
CA ASP A 3 7.38 18.87 1.78
C ASP A 3 7.61 17.58 1.00
N TRP A 4 7.68 17.68 -0.33
CA TRP A 4 8.17 16.62 -1.20
C TRP A 4 9.52 17.06 -1.80
N ALA A 5 10.58 16.87 -1.02
CA ALA A 5 11.94 17.08 -1.47
C ALA A 5 12.64 15.73 -1.68
N GLY A 6 13.10 15.46 -2.91
CA GLY A 6 14.05 14.38 -3.22
C GLY A 6 13.72 13.63 -4.49
N GLU A 7 14.74 13.42 -5.35
CA GLU A 7 14.66 12.87 -6.70
C GLU A 7 13.79 11.61 -6.85
N GLY A 8 12.63 11.80 -7.48
CA GLY A 8 12.07 10.83 -8.43
C GLY A 8 11.34 9.60 -7.88
N VAL A 9 10.73 9.64 -6.70
CA VAL A 9 9.75 8.62 -6.31
C VAL A 9 8.49 8.80 -7.15
N LYS A 10 8.25 7.92 -8.15
CA LYS A 10 7.04 7.95 -9.00
C LYS A 10 5.85 7.20 -8.39
N ALA A 11 6.03 6.63 -7.20
CA ALA A 11 4.92 6.01 -6.48
C ALA A 11 4.10 7.10 -5.78
N ASP A 12 2.86 7.28 -6.24
CA ASP A 12 1.89 8.14 -5.57
C ASP A 12 1.38 7.45 -4.31
N TYR A 13 2.01 7.77 -3.17
CA TYR A 13 1.63 7.24 -1.86
C TYR A 13 0.21 7.66 -1.42
N GLN A 14 -0.29 8.79 -1.92
CA GLN A 14 -1.67 9.21 -1.65
C GLN A 14 -2.65 8.32 -2.42
N ALA A 15 -2.37 7.98 -3.67
CA ALA A 15 -3.17 7.04 -4.44
C ALA A 15 -3.23 5.67 -3.77
N ILE A 16 -2.10 5.14 -3.29
CA ILE A 16 -2.06 3.89 -2.53
C ILE A 16 -2.95 3.96 -1.29
N ARG A 17 -2.86 5.06 -0.54
CA ARG A 17 -3.72 5.29 0.63
C ARG A 17 -5.21 5.26 0.26
N GLN A 18 -5.60 5.95 -0.80
CA GLN A 18 -6.99 5.99 -1.24
C GLN A 18 -7.51 4.60 -1.66
N VAL A 19 -6.69 3.85 -2.39
CA VAL A 19 -7.03 2.48 -2.81
C VAL A 19 -7.20 1.57 -1.59
N MET A 20 -6.29 1.62 -0.61
CA MET A 20 -6.39 0.79 0.59
C MET A 20 -7.61 1.13 1.45
N LYS A 21 -7.98 2.42 1.56
CA LYS A 21 -9.24 2.83 2.19
C LYS A 21 -10.46 2.23 1.50
N ALA A 22 -10.50 2.30 0.18
CA ALA A 22 -11.60 1.73 -0.60
C ALA A 22 -11.69 0.20 -0.42
N ILE A 23 -10.54 -0.49 -0.41
CA ILE A 23 -10.46 -1.93 -0.15
C ILE A 23 -11.00 -2.26 1.25
N LYS A 24 -10.58 -1.53 2.29
CA LYS A 24 -11.10 -1.73 3.65
C LYS A 24 -12.61 -1.58 3.69
N GLN A 25 -13.16 -0.51 3.11
CA GLN A 25 -14.60 -0.28 3.08
C GLN A 25 -15.36 -1.40 2.36
N GLN A 26 -14.83 -1.89 1.25
CA GLN A 26 -15.49 -2.90 0.43
C GLN A 26 -15.37 -4.32 0.97
N PHE A 27 -14.28 -4.63 1.68
CA PHE A 27 -13.94 -5.98 2.14
C PHE A 27 -13.83 -6.09 3.66
N SER A 28 -14.35 -5.13 4.43
CA SER A 28 -14.32 -5.16 5.90
C SER A 28 -14.90 -6.46 6.46
N GLY A 29 -14.23 -7.03 7.45
CA GLY A 29 -14.57 -8.31 8.07
C GLY A 29 -14.21 -9.55 7.24
N LYS A 30 -13.60 -9.37 6.05
CA LYS A 30 -13.06 -10.47 5.23
C LYS A 30 -11.54 -10.57 5.38
N ARG A 31 -10.97 -11.61 4.77
CA ARG A 31 -9.52 -11.77 4.63
C ARG A 31 -9.03 -11.11 3.35
N ILE A 32 -8.03 -10.23 3.46
CA ILE A 32 -7.50 -9.43 2.34
C ILE A 32 -6.06 -9.85 2.04
N GLY A 33 -5.85 -10.55 0.92
CA GLY A 33 -4.51 -10.87 0.41
C GLY A 33 -4.08 -9.88 -0.66
N TYR A 34 -2.86 -9.35 -0.59
CA TYR A 34 -2.32 -8.43 -1.61
C TYR A 34 -0.84 -8.73 -1.92
N PRO A 35 -0.40 -8.59 -3.18
CA PRO A 35 1.02 -8.70 -3.53
C PRO A 35 1.80 -7.43 -3.17
N LYS A 36 3.12 -7.44 -3.37
CA LYS A 36 3.94 -6.21 -3.31
C LYS A 36 3.53 -5.24 -4.43
N ILE A 37 2.60 -4.34 -4.13
CA ILE A 37 2.15 -3.29 -5.06
C ILE A 37 2.98 -2.02 -4.89
N GLY A 38 3.14 -1.23 -5.96
CA GLY A 38 3.84 0.05 -5.90
C GLY A 38 5.37 -0.02 -5.73
N ALA A 39 5.94 -1.16 -5.35
CA ALA A 39 7.38 -1.40 -5.23
C ALA A 39 8.06 -1.90 -6.54
N GLY A 40 7.39 -1.76 -7.69
CA GLY A 40 7.88 -2.18 -9.01
C GLY A 40 8.55 -1.05 -9.81
N LEU A 41 8.43 -1.11 -11.15
CA LEU A 41 8.99 -0.19 -12.17
C LEU A 41 8.90 1.32 -11.89
N ALA A 42 8.04 1.76 -10.96
CA ALA A 42 7.89 3.15 -10.53
C ALA A 42 8.90 3.59 -9.45
N GLY A 43 9.73 2.68 -8.92
CA GLY A 43 10.73 3.00 -7.89
C GLY A 43 10.11 3.36 -6.53
N GLY A 44 8.91 2.84 -6.23
CA GLY A 44 8.32 3.03 -4.91
C GLY A 44 9.10 2.29 -3.84
N ASP A 45 9.31 2.94 -2.70
CA ASP A 45 9.95 2.32 -1.56
C ASP A 45 8.95 1.40 -0.85
N TRP A 46 9.26 0.11 -0.72
CA TRP A 46 8.39 -0.81 0.01
C TRP A 46 8.39 -0.54 1.53
N GLN A 47 9.49 -0.02 2.08
CA GLN A 47 9.58 0.45 3.48
C GLN A 47 8.67 1.67 3.72
N ILE A 48 8.48 2.46 2.66
CA ILE A 48 7.38 3.38 2.33
C ILE A 48 5.95 2.85 2.49
N ILE A 49 5.65 1.98 1.53
CA ILE A 49 4.31 1.55 1.17
C ILE A 49 3.72 0.62 2.21
N TYR A 50 4.51 -0.28 2.78
CA TYR A 50 4.01 -1.30 3.69
C TYR A 50 3.37 -0.70 4.96
N PRO A 51 4.00 0.27 5.67
CA PRO A 51 3.35 0.98 6.76
C PRO A 51 2.05 1.69 6.37
N ILE A 52 1.96 2.27 5.16
CA ILE A 52 0.73 2.91 4.68
C ILE A 52 -0.39 1.88 4.54
N ILE A 53 -0.09 0.71 3.95
CA ILE A 53 -1.09 -0.37 3.80
C ILE A 53 -1.54 -0.87 5.17
N CYS A 54 -0.62 -1.13 6.10
CA CYS A 54 -0.93 -1.56 7.46
C CYS A 54 -1.81 -0.54 8.20
N GLN A 55 -1.53 0.76 8.06
CA GLN A 55 -2.34 1.80 8.69
C GLN A 55 -3.75 1.83 8.10
N GLU A 56 -3.90 1.76 6.78
CA GLU A 56 -5.21 1.86 6.15
C GLU A 56 -6.08 0.61 6.34
N LEU A 57 -5.46 -0.56 6.48
CA LEU A 57 -6.13 -1.83 6.73
C LEU A 57 -6.17 -2.20 8.22
N GLU A 58 -5.87 -1.27 9.13
CA GLU A 58 -5.89 -1.53 10.57
C GLU A 58 -7.24 -2.09 11.02
N GLY A 59 -7.23 -3.15 11.81
CA GLY A 59 -8.42 -3.86 12.26
C GLY A 59 -8.97 -4.91 11.29
N GLU A 60 -8.42 -5.00 10.07
CA GLU A 60 -8.77 -6.04 9.10
C GLU A 60 -7.76 -7.19 9.10
N HIS A 61 -8.20 -8.38 8.68
CA HIS A 61 -7.32 -9.54 8.55
C HIS A 61 -6.61 -9.52 7.20
N HIS A 62 -5.49 -8.81 7.10
CA HIS A 62 -4.76 -8.61 5.86
C HIS A 62 -3.40 -9.35 5.81
N THR A 63 -2.94 -9.74 4.63
CA THR A 63 -1.71 -10.53 4.46
C THR A 63 -1.00 -10.17 3.17
N LEU A 64 0.31 -9.93 3.27
CA LEU A 64 1.20 -9.82 2.12
C LEU A 64 1.39 -11.20 1.49
N VAL A 65 1.07 -11.33 0.20
CA VAL A 65 1.24 -12.56 -0.57
C VAL A 65 2.44 -12.40 -1.49
N GLU A 66 3.46 -13.22 -1.29
CA GLU A 66 4.62 -13.28 -2.18
C GLU A 66 4.44 -14.42 -3.18
N TYR A 67 4.55 -14.13 -4.48
CA TYR A 67 4.56 -15.16 -5.49
C TYR A 67 5.93 -15.86 -5.46
N ILE A 68 5.93 -17.13 -5.06
CA ILE A 68 7.09 -18.00 -5.13
C ILE A 68 6.90 -18.82 -6.41
N GLY A 69 7.61 -18.43 -7.46
CA GLY A 69 7.66 -19.17 -8.74
C GLY A 69 8.68 -20.30 -8.69
#